data_AF-A0A397VPE9-F1
#
_entry.id   AF-A0A397VPE9-F1
#
_cell.length_a   1.000
_cell.length_b   1.000
_cell.length_c   1.000
_cell.angle_alpha   90.00
_cell.angle_beta   90.00
_cell.angle_gamma   90.00
#
_symmetry.space_group_name_H-M   'P 1'
#
loop_
_entity.id
_entity.type
_entity.pdbx_description
1 polymer ?
#
loop_
_entity_poly.entity_id
_entity_poly.type
_entity_poly.pdbx_seq_one_letter_code
_entity_poly.pdbx_strand_id
1 'polypeptide(L)'
;MSCVFEESIERLPFEVLQYIFVLAKNPDLALVSRTFHHVATSQTSVKTQWLMKRYNNDCERALSRGLKWKFFNKDVLNQLDLIYSRLNGQNFIPYENRPIPQWFFKEPDPTGRIYNLAKILLLERHASPNESNGYPIIQSARLGRIEMVKLLIEAGAKVDIQDNMALAVSVRQNNIEMVKLLLKHGAKPVKSILKNAIEKGFTEMVQLLLDNGAEVDASIPSAFYQTNNTEDRRLNNDNNNRNIG
;
A
#
# COMPACT_ATOMS: atom_id res chain seq x y z
N MET A 1 -36.91 1.35 27.26
CA MET A 1 -36.68 0.28 26.26
C MET A 1 -35.53 0.56 25.28
N SER A 2 -34.96 1.78 25.21
CA SER A 2 -33.83 2.10 24.31
C SER A 2 -32.48 1.52 24.77
N CYS A 3 -32.19 1.47 26.08
CA CYS A 3 -30.88 1.02 26.57
C CYS A 3 -30.57 -0.47 26.28
N VAL A 4 -31.57 -1.35 26.30
CA VAL A 4 -31.35 -2.81 26.14
C VAL A 4 -30.97 -3.16 24.69
N PHE A 5 -31.49 -2.41 23.71
CA PHE A 5 -31.12 -2.60 22.30
C PHE A 5 -29.76 -1.97 21.96
N GLU A 6 -29.39 -0.85 22.56
CA GLU A 6 -28.08 -0.23 22.30
C GLU A 6 -26.92 -1.09 22.86
N GLU A 7 -27.07 -1.68 24.05
CA GLU A 7 -26.08 -2.61 24.60
C GLU A 7 -25.95 -3.91 23.78
N SER A 8 -27.01 -4.35 23.09
CA SER A 8 -26.97 -5.56 22.27
C SER A 8 -26.31 -5.32 20.92
N ILE A 9 -26.51 -4.13 20.30
CA ILE A 9 -25.86 -3.75 19.04
C ILE A 9 -24.34 -3.68 19.22
N GLU A 10 -23.85 -3.11 20.33
CA GLU A 10 -22.41 -2.95 20.55
C GLU A 10 -21.64 -4.28 20.69
N ARG A 11 -22.34 -5.39 20.97
CA ARG A 11 -21.79 -6.76 21.05
C ARG A 11 -21.73 -7.48 19.70
N LEU A 12 -22.27 -6.89 18.64
CA LEU A 12 -22.25 -7.48 17.30
C LEU A 12 -20.81 -7.63 16.76
N PRO A 13 -20.59 -8.55 15.81
CA PRO A 13 -19.31 -8.68 15.13
C PRO A 13 -18.84 -7.36 14.52
N PHE A 14 -17.52 -7.16 14.47
CA PHE A 14 -16.91 -5.90 14.02
C PHE A 14 -17.36 -5.52 12.60
N GLU A 15 -17.49 -6.49 11.72
CA GLU A 15 -17.90 -6.32 10.32
C GLU A 15 -19.32 -5.75 10.22
N VAL A 16 -20.23 -6.27 11.06
CA VAL A 16 -21.62 -5.79 11.15
C VAL A 16 -21.64 -4.37 11.72
N LEU A 17 -20.86 -4.12 12.76
CA LEU A 17 -20.76 -2.80 13.37
C LEU A 17 -20.18 -1.75 12.44
N GLN A 18 -19.18 -2.11 11.63
CA GLN A 18 -18.62 -1.22 10.63
C GLN A 18 -19.66 -0.87 9.56
N TYR A 19 -20.49 -1.84 9.15
CA TYR A 19 -21.59 -1.60 8.22
C TYR A 19 -22.66 -0.68 8.82
N ILE A 20 -23.09 -0.96 10.06
CA ILE A 20 -24.04 -0.11 10.81
C ILE A 20 -23.48 1.32 10.93
N PHE A 21 -22.20 1.47 11.24
CA PHE A 21 -21.56 2.78 11.35
C PHE A 21 -21.60 3.56 10.02
N VAL A 22 -21.28 2.89 8.92
CA VAL A 22 -21.30 3.50 7.58
C VAL A 22 -22.73 3.92 7.21
N LEU A 23 -23.72 3.05 7.46
CA LEU A 23 -25.14 3.38 7.23
C LEU A 23 -25.62 4.52 8.10
N ALA A 24 -25.26 4.51 9.39
CA ALA A 24 -25.66 5.54 10.35
C ALA A 24 -25.09 6.91 10.00
N LYS A 25 -24.04 7.01 9.16
CA LYS A 25 -23.53 8.29 8.66
C LYS A 25 -24.48 8.96 7.65
N ASN A 26 -25.34 8.19 6.98
CA ASN A 26 -26.36 8.74 6.09
C ASN A 26 -27.49 9.38 6.94
N PRO A 27 -27.79 10.69 6.77
CA PRO A 27 -28.87 11.35 7.51
C PRO A 27 -30.22 10.64 7.38
N ASP A 28 -30.52 10.08 6.21
CA ASP A 28 -31.78 9.40 5.92
C ASP A 28 -31.91 8.05 6.65
N LEU A 29 -30.77 7.45 7.01
CA LEU A 29 -30.67 6.14 7.67
C LEU A 29 -30.16 6.26 9.13
N ALA A 30 -30.10 7.47 9.68
CA ALA A 30 -29.61 7.74 11.03
C ALA A 30 -30.38 6.99 12.14
N LEU A 31 -31.61 6.55 11.84
CA LEU A 31 -32.47 5.77 12.74
C LEU A 31 -31.93 4.36 13.03
N VAL A 32 -31.03 3.83 12.18
CA VAL A 32 -30.44 2.49 12.38
C VAL A 32 -29.65 2.42 13.68
N SER A 33 -28.98 3.51 14.08
CA SER A 33 -28.39 3.65 15.40
C SER A 33 -28.07 5.11 15.70
N ARG A 34 -28.73 5.67 16.71
CA ARG A 34 -28.50 7.05 17.18
C ARG A 34 -27.10 7.22 17.76
N THR A 35 -26.61 6.24 18.50
CA THR A 35 -25.26 6.27 19.08
C THR A 35 -24.20 6.29 17.99
N PHE A 36 -24.29 5.42 16.98
CA PHE A 36 -23.34 5.42 15.87
C PHE A 36 -23.46 6.65 14.98
N HIS A 37 -24.66 7.16 14.73
CA HIS A 37 -24.84 8.41 14.00
C HIS A 37 -24.17 9.58 14.73
N HIS A 38 -24.43 9.71 16.04
CA HIS A 38 -23.82 10.73 16.89
C HIS A 38 -22.30 10.62 16.90
N VAL A 39 -21.74 9.42 17.16
CA VAL A 39 -20.28 9.22 17.15
C VAL A 39 -19.69 9.56 15.78
N ALA A 40 -20.33 9.18 14.68
CA ALA A 40 -19.85 9.47 13.33
C ALA A 40 -19.77 10.96 13.01
N THR A 41 -20.80 11.74 13.40
CA THR A 41 -20.93 13.17 13.12
C THR A 41 -20.22 14.06 14.17
N SER A 42 -19.92 13.51 15.34
CA SER A 42 -19.26 14.23 16.44
C SER A 42 -17.79 14.58 16.20
N GLN A 43 -17.28 15.44 17.07
CA GLN A 43 -15.88 15.87 17.13
C GLN A 43 -14.94 14.72 17.52
N THR A 44 -13.64 14.92 17.25
CA THR A 44 -12.57 13.96 17.52
C THR A 44 -12.52 13.48 18.97
N SER A 45 -12.80 14.35 19.94
CA SER A 45 -12.80 14.01 21.37
C SER A 45 -13.83 12.94 21.72
N VAL A 46 -15.05 13.06 21.18
CA VAL A 46 -16.14 12.10 21.40
C VAL A 46 -15.80 10.74 20.78
N LYS A 47 -15.25 10.73 19.56
CA LYS A 47 -14.76 9.50 18.91
C LYS A 47 -13.68 8.80 19.73
N THR A 48 -12.76 9.57 20.30
CA THR A 48 -11.67 9.06 21.14
C THR A 48 -12.21 8.46 22.44
N GLN A 49 -13.09 9.18 23.15
CA GLN A 49 -13.73 8.69 24.37
C GLN A 49 -14.56 7.44 24.13
N TRP A 50 -15.28 7.39 23.00
CA TRP A 50 -16.04 6.21 22.61
C TRP A 50 -15.13 5.00 22.38
N LEU A 51 -14.01 5.15 21.67
CA LEU A 51 -13.02 4.09 21.49
C LEU A 51 -12.48 3.60 22.84
N MET A 52 -12.09 4.53 23.72
CA MET A 52 -11.59 4.19 25.05
C MET A 52 -12.62 3.39 25.85
N LYS A 53 -13.87 3.85 25.91
CA LYS A 53 -14.95 3.14 26.61
C LYS A 53 -15.20 1.75 26.02
N ARG A 54 -15.22 1.64 24.68
CA ARG A 54 -15.48 0.38 23.97
C ARG A 54 -14.40 -0.68 24.23
N TYR A 55 -13.15 -0.26 24.40
CA TYR A 55 -12.02 -1.16 24.63
C TYR A 55 -11.55 -1.16 26.09
N ASN A 56 -12.46 -0.93 27.04
CA ASN A 56 -12.21 -1.03 28.49
C ASN A 56 -11.05 -0.14 28.97
N ASN A 57 -10.94 1.07 28.41
CA ASN A 57 -9.87 2.04 28.67
C ASN A 57 -8.44 1.53 28.38
N ASP A 58 -8.30 0.49 27.58
CA ASP A 58 -7.01 0.00 27.09
C ASP A 58 -6.61 0.76 25.83
N CYS A 59 -5.58 1.62 25.94
CA CYS A 59 -5.09 2.46 24.84
C CYS A 59 -4.53 1.64 23.66
N GLU A 60 -3.84 0.53 23.92
CA GLU A 60 -3.26 -0.30 22.86
C GLU A 60 -4.34 -1.04 22.06
N ARG A 61 -5.37 -1.55 22.75
CA ARG A 61 -6.56 -2.11 22.09
C ARG A 61 -7.33 -1.03 21.36
N ALA A 62 -7.48 0.16 21.95
CA ALA A 62 -8.13 1.29 21.32
C ALA A 62 -7.43 1.72 20.04
N LEU A 63 -6.09 1.72 20.00
CA LEU A 63 -5.33 1.97 18.77
C LEU A 63 -5.50 0.83 17.75
N SER A 64 -5.15 -0.39 18.13
CA SER A 64 -5.10 -1.54 17.20
C SER A 64 -6.46 -1.90 16.61
N ARG A 65 -7.53 -1.81 17.40
CA ARG A 65 -8.90 -2.02 16.93
C ARG A 65 -9.50 -0.74 16.35
N GLY A 66 -9.10 0.43 16.86
CA GLY A 66 -9.48 1.75 16.36
C GLY A 66 -9.12 1.96 14.89
N LEU A 67 -7.90 1.59 14.49
CA LEU A 67 -7.42 1.72 13.10
C LEU A 67 -8.30 0.99 12.07
N LYS A 68 -9.10 -0.01 12.49
CA LYS A 68 -10.03 -0.70 11.60
C LYS A 68 -11.26 0.15 11.25
N TRP A 69 -11.55 1.19 12.03
CA TRP A 69 -12.68 2.08 11.82
C TRP A 69 -12.36 3.18 10.81
N LYS A 70 -13.29 3.44 9.88
CA LYS A 70 -13.10 4.44 8.81
C LYS A 70 -13.05 5.89 9.31
N PHE A 71 -13.55 6.16 10.52
CA PHE A 71 -13.47 7.50 11.11
C PHE A 71 -12.10 7.78 11.76
N PHE A 72 -11.26 6.75 11.93
CA PHE A 72 -9.98 6.87 12.59
C PHE A 72 -9.03 7.69 11.73
N ASN A 73 -8.43 8.72 12.31
CA ASN A 73 -7.56 9.67 11.63
C ASN A 73 -6.41 10.11 12.57
N LYS A 74 -5.53 10.97 12.07
CA LYS A 74 -4.41 11.52 12.84
C LYS A 74 -4.87 12.24 14.12
N ASP A 75 -5.99 12.93 14.10
CA ASP A 75 -6.47 13.69 15.26
C ASP A 75 -6.94 12.75 16.38
N VAL A 76 -7.69 11.70 16.04
CA VAL A 76 -8.10 10.65 17.00
C VAL A 76 -6.85 10.00 17.59
N LEU A 77 -5.85 9.74 16.75
CA LEU A 77 -4.61 9.14 17.19
C LEU A 77 -3.86 10.04 18.18
N ASN A 78 -3.67 11.32 17.87
CA ASN A 78 -3.01 12.28 18.77
C ASN A 78 -3.72 12.37 20.11
N GLN A 79 -5.06 12.32 20.13
CA GLN A 79 -5.83 12.33 21.37
C GLN A 79 -5.62 11.04 22.17
N LEU A 80 -5.54 9.88 21.52
CA LEU A 80 -5.18 8.63 22.19
C LEU A 80 -3.77 8.67 22.78
N ASP A 81 -2.80 9.22 22.06
CA ASP A 81 -1.43 9.37 22.55
C ASP A 81 -1.34 10.31 23.75
N LEU A 82 -2.11 11.42 23.75
CA LEU A 82 -2.21 12.31 24.91
C LEU A 82 -2.79 11.60 26.14
N ILE A 83 -3.80 10.74 25.96
CA ILE A 83 -4.37 9.95 27.06
C ILE A 83 -3.34 8.93 27.55
N TYR A 84 -2.67 8.22 26.62
CA TYR A 84 -1.64 7.24 26.96
C TYR A 84 -0.48 7.86 27.73
N SER A 85 -0.03 9.04 27.31
CA SER A 85 1.05 9.77 27.97
C SER A 85 0.72 10.14 29.41
N ARG A 86 -0.52 10.55 29.67
CA ARG A 86 -0.99 10.84 31.04
C ARG A 86 -1.05 9.59 31.93
N LEU A 87 -1.31 8.42 31.36
CA LEU A 87 -1.46 7.18 32.11
C LEU A 87 -0.13 6.46 32.36
N ASN A 88 0.77 6.46 31.36
CA ASN A 88 1.94 5.58 31.32
C ASN A 88 3.28 6.34 31.25
N GLY A 89 3.27 7.67 31.11
CA GLY A 89 4.48 8.50 31.04
C GLY A 89 5.30 8.36 29.74
N GLN A 90 4.81 7.59 28.76
CA GLN A 90 5.42 7.47 27.43
C GLN A 90 4.79 8.44 26.44
N ASN A 91 5.51 8.83 25.38
CA ASN A 91 5.03 9.87 24.45
C ASN A 91 3.91 9.40 23.51
N PHE A 92 3.88 8.12 23.13
CA PHE A 92 2.91 7.57 22.19
C PHE A 92 2.65 6.10 22.45
N ILE A 93 1.52 5.60 21.94
CA ILE A 93 1.14 4.18 22.06
C ILE A 93 2.02 3.34 21.10
N PRO A 94 2.68 2.26 21.59
CA PRO A 94 3.52 1.42 20.75
C PRO A 94 2.71 0.67 19.68
N TYR A 95 3.25 0.57 18.46
CA TYR A 95 2.62 -0.13 17.33
C TYR A 95 3.63 -0.90 16.45
N GLU A 96 4.70 -1.40 17.07
CA GLU A 96 5.81 -2.04 16.36
C GLU A 96 5.40 -3.37 15.72
N ASN A 97 5.88 -3.59 14.48
CA ASN A 97 5.69 -4.83 13.71
C ASN A 97 4.23 -5.26 13.55
N ARG A 98 3.28 -4.33 13.69
CA ARG A 98 1.85 -4.61 13.51
C ARG A 98 1.39 -4.26 12.08
N PRO A 99 0.43 -5.01 11.52
CA PRO A 99 -0.11 -4.72 10.20
C PRO A 99 -0.89 -3.41 10.19
N ILE A 100 -0.80 -2.68 9.08
CA ILE A 100 -1.72 -1.58 8.77
C ILE A 100 -2.98 -2.17 8.11
N PRO A 101 -4.19 -1.75 8.50
CA PRO A 101 -5.41 -2.26 7.89
C PRO A 101 -5.45 -2.06 6.38
N GLN A 102 -5.83 -3.10 5.65
CA GLN A 102 -5.83 -3.12 4.18
C GLN A 102 -6.62 -1.98 3.53
N TRP A 103 -7.68 -1.49 4.19
CA TRP A 103 -8.52 -0.43 3.66
C TRP A 103 -7.76 0.88 3.42
N PHE A 104 -6.65 1.13 4.15
CA PHE A 104 -5.77 2.29 3.95
C PHE A 104 -5.23 2.36 2.51
N PHE A 105 -4.94 1.19 1.93
CA PHE A 105 -4.37 1.09 0.60
C PHE A 105 -5.44 0.96 -0.49
N LYS A 106 -6.70 0.67 -0.12
CA LYS A 106 -7.81 0.49 -1.07
C LYS A 106 -8.54 1.79 -1.38
N GLU A 107 -8.84 2.60 -0.37
CA GLU A 107 -9.73 3.77 -0.52
C GLU A 107 -8.97 5.00 -1.04
N PRO A 108 -9.51 5.74 -2.04
CA PRO A 108 -8.89 6.97 -2.52
C PRO A 108 -8.81 8.02 -1.41
N ASP A 109 -7.68 8.69 -1.30
CA ASP A 109 -7.43 9.70 -0.27
C ASP A 109 -7.06 11.04 -0.91
N PRO A 110 -8.04 11.77 -1.48
CA PRO A 110 -7.78 13.09 -2.06
C PRO A 110 -7.32 14.09 -1.00
N THR A 111 -7.63 13.83 0.27
CA THR A 111 -7.30 14.73 1.40
C THR A 111 -5.93 14.47 2.03
N GLY A 112 -5.23 13.40 1.64
CA GLY A 112 -3.97 12.97 2.26
C GLY A 112 -4.08 12.57 3.74
N ARG A 113 -5.30 12.36 4.27
CA ARG A 113 -5.52 12.04 5.68
C ARG A 113 -5.04 10.64 6.04
N ILE A 114 -5.36 9.67 5.17
CA ILE A 114 -4.92 8.28 5.29
C ILE A 114 -3.40 8.21 5.07
N TYR A 115 -2.88 8.96 4.10
CA TYR A 115 -1.43 9.06 3.86
C TYR A 115 -0.67 9.55 5.09
N ASN A 116 -1.11 10.66 5.70
CA ASN A 116 -0.47 11.21 6.89
C ASN A 116 -0.52 10.24 8.08
N LEU A 117 -1.62 9.52 8.25
CA LEU A 117 -1.73 8.50 9.30
C LEU A 117 -0.82 7.31 9.01
N ALA A 118 -0.79 6.81 7.78
CA ALA A 118 0.11 5.73 7.36
C ALA A 118 1.58 6.12 7.59
N LYS A 119 1.95 7.37 7.30
CA LYS A 119 3.31 7.90 7.51
C LYS A 119 3.73 7.81 8.98
N ILE A 120 2.88 8.24 9.90
CA ILE A 120 3.15 8.15 11.35
C ILE A 120 3.29 6.68 11.76
N LEU A 121 2.37 5.81 11.34
CA LEU A 121 2.40 4.40 11.72
C LEU A 121 3.65 3.68 11.20
N LEU A 122 4.03 3.91 9.94
CA LEU A 122 5.16 3.26 9.29
C LEU A 122 6.51 3.78 9.81
N LEU A 123 6.70 5.10 9.81
CA LEU A 123 8.00 5.70 10.09
C LEU A 123 8.26 5.94 11.57
N GLU A 124 7.25 6.41 12.31
CA GLU A 124 7.42 6.77 13.73
C GLU A 124 7.13 5.59 14.66
N ARG A 125 6.30 4.63 14.23
CA ARG A 125 5.88 3.48 15.07
C ARG A 125 6.31 2.12 14.56
N HIS A 126 7.12 2.09 13.50
CA HIS A 126 7.68 0.86 12.94
C HIS A 126 6.61 -0.20 12.64
N ALA A 127 5.45 0.22 12.13
CA ALA A 127 4.44 -0.70 11.62
C ALA A 127 5.03 -1.54 10.47
N SER A 128 4.65 -2.81 10.39
CA SER A 128 5.22 -3.71 9.39
C SER A 128 4.68 -3.38 7.99
N PRO A 129 5.54 -3.00 7.02
CA PRO A 129 5.10 -2.60 5.67
C PRO A 129 4.82 -3.81 4.76
N ASN A 130 5.24 -5.02 5.17
CA ASN A 130 5.25 -6.22 4.34
C ASN A 130 4.14 -7.22 4.69
N GLU A 131 3.30 -6.90 5.68
CA GLU A 131 2.23 -7.78 6.14
C GLU A 131 1.26 -8.14 5.01
N SER A 132 0.60 -9.30 5.15
CA SER A 132 -0.30 -9.84 4.13
C SER A 132 0.40 -10.11 2.77
N ASN A 133 1.63 -10.63 2.80
CA ASN A 133 2.38 -11.02 1.61
C ASN A 133 2.54 -9.87 0.59
N GLY A 134 2.93 -8.68 1.07
CA GLY A 134 3.18 -7.52 0.22
C GLY A 134 1.94 -6.79 -0.30
N TYR A 135 0.77 -7.07 0.28
CA TYR A 135 -0.47 -6.38 -0.10
C TYR A 135 -0.35 -4.84 -0.15
N PRO A 136 0.28 -4.14 0.82
CA PRO A 136 0.37 -2.68 0.81
C PRO A 136 1.03 -2.11 -0.45
N ILE A 137 2.19 -2.66 -0.83
CA ILE A 137 2.97 -2.17 -1.98
C ILE A 137 2.32 -2.57 -3.30
N ILE A 138 1.80 -3.81 -3.41
CA ILE A 138 1.10 -4.29 -4.61
C ILE A 138 -0.16 -3.45 -4.86
N GLN A 139 -0.94 -3.18 -3.81
CA GLN A 139 -2.17 -2.42 -3.92
C GLN A 139 -1.91 -0.94 -4.26
N SER A 140 -0.88 -0.34 -3.64
CA SER A 140 -0.50 1.04 -3.92
C SER A 140 0.04 1.18 -5.36
N ALA A 141 0.83 0.22 -5.83
CA ALA A 141 1.28 0.12 -7.22
C ALA A 141 0.09 0.00 -8.20
N ARG A 142 -0.88 -0.87 -7.88
CA ARG A 142 -2.11 -1.07 -8.66
C ARG A 142 -2.98 0.17 -8.76
N LEU A 143 -2.98 1.03 -7.75
CA LEU A 143 -3.74 2.28 -7.77
C LEU A 143 -2.91 3.47 -8.28
N GLY A 144 -1.67 3.26 -8.72
CA GLY A 144 -0.78 4.32 -9.18
C GLY A 144 -0.36 5.31 -8.10
N ARG A 145 -0.40 4.91 -6.81
CA ARG A 145 -0.10 5.81 -5.68
C ARG A 145 1.40 5.87 -5.41
N ILE A 146 2.11 6.63 -6.23
CA ILE A 146 3.58 6.73 -6.21
C ILE A 146 4.10 7.15 -4.83
N GLU A 147 3.53 8.20 -4.23
CA GLU A 147 3.94 8.67 -2.90
C GLU A 147 3.72 7.62 -1.80
N MET A 148 2.65 6.83 -1.89
CA MET A 148 2.43 5.73 -0.93
C MET A 148 3.45 4.61 -1.12
N VAL A 149 3.85 4.29 -2.36
CA VAL A 149 4.90 3.30 -2.62
C VAL A 149 6.26 3.78 -2.12
N LYS A 150 6.61 5.06 -2.34
CA LYS A 150 7.82 5.67 -1.77
C LYS A 150 7.85 5.52 -0.24
N LEU A 151 6.76 5.90 0.43
CA LEU A 151 6.63 5.78 1.88
C LEU A 151 6.80 4.34 2.37
N LEU A 152 6.19 3.37 1.67
CA LEU A 152 6.32 1.95 2.02
C LEU A 152 7.77 1.47 1.86
N ILE A 153 8.46 1.86 0.78
CA ILE A 153 9.87 1.52 0.54
C ILE A 153 10.76 2.15 1.62
N GLU A 154 10.55 3.41 1.97
CA GLU A 154 11.26 4.10 3.07
C GLU A 154 11.09 3.37 4.41
N ALA A 155 9.91 2.78 4.64
CA ALA A 155 9.62 1.98 5.82
C ALA A 155 10.17 0.53 5.77
N GLY A 156 10.87 0.14 4.68
CA GLY A 156 11.44 -1.20 4.52
C GLY A 156 10.54 -2.20 3.80
N ALA A 157 9.62 -1.74 2.94
CA ALA A 157 8.85 -2.64 2.09
C ALA A 157 9.75 -3.38 1.09
N LYS A 158 9.57 -4.69 0.97
CA LYS A 158 10.23 -5.49 -0.06
C LYS A 158 9.50 -5.34 -1.39
N VAL A 159 10.24 -5.03 -2.45
CA VAL A 159 9.69 -4.75 -3.79
C VAL A 159 9.51 -6.00 -4.65
N ASP A 160 10.16 -7.11 -4.27
CA ASP A 160 10.21 -8.38 -5.00
C ASP A 160 9.15 -9.41 -4.55
N ILE A 161 8.25 -9.02 -3.65
CA ILE A 161 7.21 -9.89 -3.10
C ILE A 161 6.29 -10.42 -4.22
N GLN A 162 5.92 -11.70 -4.11
CA GLN A 162 5.06 -12.41 -5.08
C GLN A 162 5.60 -12.32 -6.52
N ASP A 163 6.88 -12.63 -6.72
CA ASP A 163 7.52 -12.61 -8.04
C ASP A 163 7.42 -11.23 -8.71
N ASN A 164 7.83 -10.19 -7.97
CA ASN A 164 7.76 -8.79 -8.42
C ASN A 164 6.34 -8.36 -8.84
N MET A 165 5.30 -8.80 -8.12
CA MET A 165 3.91 -8.50 -8.48
C MET A 165 3.62 -7.01 -8.60
N ALA A 166 4.23 -6.17 -7.73
CA ALA A 166 4.10 -4.72 -7.82
C ALA A 166 4.58 -4.21 -9.20
N LEU A 167 5.75 -4.67 -9.65
CA LEU A 167 6.30 -4.34 -10.97
C LEU A 167 5.40 -4.86 -12.10
N ALA A 168 4.95 -6.11 -12.00
CA ALA A 168 4.08 -6.73 -13.00
C ALA A 168 2.74 -5.98 -13.18
N VAL A 169 2.14 -5.49 -12.08
CA VAL A 169 0.93 -4.67 -12.15
C VAL A 169 1.24 -3.31 -12.78
N SER A 170 2.33 -2.64 -12.40
CA SER A 170 2.70 -1.34 -12.95
C SER A 170 2.98 -1.39 -14.46
N VAL A 171 3.63 -2.45 -14.94
CA VAL A 171 3.85 -2.68 -16.38
C VAL A 171 2.54 -2.88 -17.12
N ARG A 172 1.59 -3.68 -16.57
CA ARG A 172 0.28 -3.88 -17.19
C ARG A 172 -0.54 -2.61 -17.33
N GLN A 173 -0.29 -1.62 -16.48
CA GLN A 173 -0.93 -0.30 -16.49
C GLN A 173 -0.15 0.74 -17.32
N ASN A 174 0.99 0.36 -17.89
CA ASN A 174 1.92 1.27 -18.56
C ASN A 174 2.35 2.45 -17.68
N ASN A 175 2.46 2.25 -16.36
CA ASN A 175 2.88 3.30 -15.44
C ASN A 175 4.41 3.36 -15.36
N ILE A 176 5.01 4.11 -16.29
CA ILE A 176 6.46 4.26 -16.45
C ILE A 176 7.12 4.78 -15.17
N GLU A 177 6.52 5.77 -14.50
CA GLU A 177 7.09 6.37 -13.29
C GLU A 177 7.15 5.36 -12.13
N MET A 178 6.08 4.60 -11.93
CA MET A 178 6.04 3.54 -10.91
C MET A 178 7.05 2.42 -11.22
N VAL A 179 7.20 2.05 -12.50
CA VAL A 179 8.18 1.04 -12.91
C VAL A 179 9.61 1.53 -12.64
N LYS A 180 9.95 2.78 -13.01
CA LYS A 180 11.24 3.39 -12.69
C LYS A 180 11.52 3.38 -11.19
N LEU A 181 10.52 3.72 -10.37
CA LEU A 181 10.64 3.68 -8.91
C LEU A 181 10.96 2.27 -8.40
N LEU A 182 10.19 1.27 -8.82
CA LEU A 182 10.37 -0.11 -8.35
C LEU A 182 11.72 -0.71 -8.78
N LEU A 183 12.12 -0.49 -10.05
CA LEU A 183 13.41 -0.94 -10.57
C LEU A 183 14.58 -0.30 -9.82
N LYS A 184 14.51 1.02 -9.56
CA LYS A 184 15.53 1.76 -8.77
C LYS A 184 15.72 1.17 -7.37
N HIS A 185 14.68 0.59 -6.79
CA HIS A 185 14.71 -0.01 -5.45
C HIS A 185 14.92 -1.54 -5.47
N GLY A 186 15.38 -2.10 -6.60
CA GLY A 186 15.85 -3.48 -6.68
C GLY A 186 14.82 -4.51 -7.17
N ALA A 187 13.65 -4.07 -7.66
CA ALA A 187 12.74 -4.97 -8.36
C ALA A 187 13.41 -5.45 -9.65
N LYS A 188 13.30 -6.74 -9.94
CA LYS A 188 13.92 -7.33 -11.14
C LYS A 188 12.86 -7.66 -12.19
N PRO A 189 13.04 -7.22 -13.45
CA PRO A 189 12.11 -7.56 -14.51
C PRO A 189 12.26 -9.03 -14.90
N VAL A 190 11.27 -9.85 -14.54
CA VAL A 190 11.21 -11.26 -14.96
C VAL A 190 10.64 -11.40 -16.37
N LYS A 191 10.93 -12.53 -17.04
CA LYS A 191 10.52 -12.80 -18.43
C LYS A 191 9.02 -12.57 -18.70
N SER A 192 8.17 -12.96 -17.75
CA SER A 192 6.72 -12.79 -17.85
C SER A 192 6.30 -11.31 -17.92
N ILE A 193 7.00 -10.43 -17.19
CA ILE A 193 6.75 -8.99 -17.19
C ILE A 193 7.14 -8.38 -18.54
N LEU A 194 8.29 -8.79 -19.08
CA LEU A 194 8.77 -8.34 -20.38
C LEU A 194 7.83 -8.75 -21.51
N LYS A 195 7.41 -10.02 -21.54
CA LYS A 195 6.45 -10.55 -22.50
C LYS A 195 5.13 -9.77 -22.48
N ASN A 196 4.61 -9.46 -21.29
CA ASN A 196 3.39 -8.65 -21.15
C ASN A 196 3.54 -7.23 -21.75
N ALA A 197 4.71 -6.61 -21.65
CA ALA A 197 4.97 -5.29 -22.23
C ALA A 197 5.01 -5.36 -23.77
N ILE A 198 5.62 -6.41 -24.34
CA ILE A 198 5.70 -6.65 -25.78
C ILE A 198 4.32 -6.93 -26.36
N GLU A 199 3.55 -7.84 -25.76
CA GLU A 199 2.20 -8.21 -26.22
C GLU A 199 1.24 -7.01 -26.25
N LYS A 200 1.48 -6.03 -25.37
CA LYS A 200 0.71 -4.78 -25.33
C LYS A 200 1.27 -3.67 -26.23
N GLY A 201 2.43 -3.87 -26.86
CA GLY A 201 3.07 -2.88 -27.71
C GLY A 201 3.64 -1.67 -26.96
N PHE A 202 4.01 -1.82 -25.69
CA PHE A 202 4.54 -0.72 -24.87
C PHE A 202 6.04 -0.53 -25.14
N THR A 203 6.41 0.07 -26.27
CA THR A 203 7.81 0.20 -26.72
C THR A 203 8.72 0.89 -25.69
N GLU A 204 8.28 2.01 -25.09
CA GLU A 204 9.07 2.69 -24.04
C GLU A 204 9.28 1.80 -22.81
N MET A 205 8.23 1.07 -22.40
CA MET A 205 8.29 0.14 -21.27
C MET A 205 9.23 -1.03 -21.55
N VAL A 206 9.19 -1.57 -22.78
CA VAL A 206 10.08 -2.64 -23.22
C VAL A 206 11.54 -2.20 -23.13
N GLN A 207 11.86 -1.01 -23.66
CA GLN A 207 13.21 -0.46 -23.56
C GLN A 207 13.64 -0.24 -22.11
N LEU A 208 12.74 0.29 -21.27
CA LEU A 208 13.03 0.49 -19.86
C LEU A 208 13.34 -0.82 -19.10
N LEU A 209 12.55 -1.86 -19.34
CA LEU A 209 12.77 -3.17 -18.71
C LEU A 209 14.09 -3.79 -19.19
N LEU A 210 14.41 -3.60 -20.46
CA LEU A 210 15.65 -4.02 -21.07
C LEU A 210 16.90 -3.41 -20.44
N ASP A 211 16.88 -2.09 -20.33
CA ASP A 211 17.98 -1.32 -19.76
C ASP A 211 18.23 -1.72 -18.29
N ASN A 212 17.24 -2.33 -17.64
CA ASN A 212 17.30 -2.85 -16.27
C ASN A 212 17.48 -4.38 -16.21
N GLY A 213 17.99 -5.00 -17.27
CA GLY A 213 18.47 -6.38 -17.26
C GLY A 213 17.38 -7.45 -17.44
N ALA A 214 16.27 -7.12 -18.09
CA ALA A 214 15.25 -8.13 -18.41
C ALA A 214 15.81 -9.20 -19.36
N GLU A 215 15.68 -10.47 -18.98
CA GLU A 215 16.14 -11.58 -19.82
C GLU A 215 15.28 -11.71 -21.08
N VAL A 216 15.96 -11.81 -22.23
CA VAL A 216 15.34 -12.00 -23.54
C VAL A 216 15.41 -13.48 -23.91
N ASP A 217 14.32 -14.03 -24.45
CA ASP A 217 14.31 -15.36 -25.05
C ASP A 217 14.09 -15.29 -26.57
N ALA A 218 14.25 -16.44 -27.25
CA ALA A 218 14.08 -16.52 -28.69
C ALA A 218 12.64 -16.25 -29.18
N SER A 219 11.65 -16.16 -28.27
CA SER A 219 10.26 -15.84 -28.61
C SER A 219 10.03 -14.34 -28.77
N ILE A 220 10.99 -13.51 -28.36
CA ILE A 220 10.89 -12.06 -28.40
C ILE A 220 11.39 -11.55 -29.76
N PRO A 221 10.57 -10.82 -30.56
CA PRO A 221 11.01 -10.33 -31.85
C PRO A 221 12.24 -9.42 -31.73
N SER A 222 13.26 -9.70 -32.55
CA SER A 222 14.51 -8.92 -32.61
C SER A 222 14.30 -7.42 -32.88
N ALA A 223 13.14 -7.05 -33.43
CA ALA A 223 12.71 -5.67 -33.63
C ALA A 223 12.68 -4.83 -32.34
N PHE A 224 12.56 -5.46 -31.16
CA PHE A 224 12.48 -4.77 -29.87
C PHE A 224 13.80 -4.70 -29.10
N TYR A 225 14.85 -5.41 -29.54
CA TYR A 225 16.12 -5.57 -28.84
C TYR A 225 17.24 -5.57 -29.89
N GLN A 226 17.76 -4.39 -30.23
CA GLN A 226 18.88 -4.31 -31.17
C GLN A 226 20.07 -5.04 -30.55
N THR A 227 20.47 -6.15 -31.17
CA THR A 227 21.67 -6.87 -30.81
C THR A 227 22.86 -5.95 -31.06
N ASN A 228 23.46 -5.40 -30.00
CA ASN A 228 24.76 -4.72 -30.07
C ASN A 228 25.93 -5.68 -30.40
N ASN A 229 25.67 -6.82 -31.05
CA ASN A 229 26.66 -7.78 -31.53
C ASN A 229 26.95 -7.62 -33.03
N THR A 230 27.18 -6.38 -33.49
CA THR A 230 27.76 -6.15 -34.81
C THR A 230 29.28 -6.00 -34.79
N GLU A 231 29.94 -6.01 -33.62
CA GLU A 231 31.41 -5.94 -33.53
C GLU A 231 32.12 -7.28 -33.73
N ASP A 232 31.52 -8.42 -33.37
CA ASP A 232 32.17 -9.74 -33.51
C ASP A 232 32.22 -10.30 -34.95
N ARG A 233 31.51 -9.69 -35.91
CA ARG A 233 31.58 -10.12 -37.33
C ARG A 233 32.70 -9.46 -38.13
N ARG A 234 33.40 -8.46 -37.59
CA ARG A 234 34.50 -7.79 -38.32
C ARG A 234 35.87 -8.43 -38.10
N LEU A 235 36.10 -9.11 -36.97
CA LEU A 235 37.41 -9.73 -36.68
C LEU A 235 37.65 -11.06 -37.42
N ASN A 236 36.62 -11.71 -37.96
CA ASN A 236 36.77 -12.97 -38.70
C ASN A 236 37.00 -12.82 -40.21
N ASN A 237 36.87 -11.60 -40.77
CA ASN A 237 37.13 -11.37 -42.20
C ASN A 237 38.55 -10.86 -42.50
N ASP A 238 39.28 -10.37 -41.50
CA ASP A 238 40.64 -9.86 -41.72
C ASP A 238 41.72 -10.96 -41.69
N ASN A 239 41.41 -12.15 -41.17
CA ASN A 239 42.36 -13.29 -41.13
C ASN A 239 42.36 -14.16 -42.40
N ASN A 240 41.40 -13.99 -43.32
CA ASN A 240 41.35 -14.73 -44.58
C ASN A 240 42.07 -14.03 -45.75
N ASN A 241 42.58 -12.81 -45.55
CA ASN A 241 43.23 -12.02 -46.62
C ASN A 241 44.75 -11.86 -46.45
N ARG A 242 45.40 -12.60 -45.54
CA ARG A 242 46.87 -12.58 -45.35
C ARG A 242 47.61 -13.82 -45.87
N ASN A 243 46.94 -14.72 -46.60
CA ASN A 243 47.55 -15.97 -47.10
C ASN A 243 47.39 -16.15 -48.62
N ILE A 244 47.60 -15.08 -49.39
CA ILE A 244 47.82 -15.14 -50.84
C ILE A 244 48.88 -14.09 -51.19
N GLY A 245 50.14 -14.52 -51.20
CA GLY A 245 51.31 -13.72 -51.52
C GLY A 245 52.54 -14.61 -51.51
#